data_AF-A0A2V8ZFL7-F1
#
_entry.id   AF-A0A2V8ZFL7-F1
#
_cell.length_a   1.000
_cell.length_b   1.000
_cell.length_c   1.000
_cell.angle_alpha   90.00
_cell.angle_beta   90.00
_cell.angle_gamma   90.00
#
_symmetry.space_group_name_H-M   'P 1'
#
loop_
_entity.id
_entity.type
_entity.pdbx_description
1 polymer ?
#
loop_
_entity_poly.entity_id
_entity_poly.type
_entity_poly.pdbx_seq_one_letter_code
_entity_poly.pdbx_strand_id
1 'polypeptide(L)'
;MRMIFCGTPQFAVPTLKHLLGNSDFEILAVITQPDRPRGRGQQVSLSAVKEVALAANLPVLQPEKIRAPEVQTLLEKLAPEVIVIIAYGQIIPARLLAIPRYGWINLHASLLPKYRGAAPINWAIANGETRTGLTTMRIDAGMDTGDILVQGE
;
A
#
# COMPACT_ATOMS: atom_id res chain seq x y z
N MET A 1 3.16 -13.68 11.50
CA MET A 1 3.05 -13.66 10.03
C MET A 1 4.01 -12.61 9.47
N ARG A 2 4.90 -13.02 8.57
CA ARG A 2 5.94 -12.16 7.97
C ARG A 2 5.35 -11.33 6.84
N MET A 3 5.48 -10.01 6.91
CA MET A 3 4.84 -9.10 5.95
C MET A 3 5.75 -8.00 5.47
N ILE A 4 5.38 -7.44 4.31
CA ILE A 4 5.90 -6.16 3.84
C ILE A 4 4.74 -5.17 3.77
N PHE A 5 4.99 -3.95 4.21
CA PHE A 5 4.04 -2.85 4.08
C PHE A 5 4.44 -1.94 2.92
N CYS A 6 3.50 -1.59 2.04
CA CYS A 6 3.75 -0.81 0.84
C CYS A 6 2.80 0.40 0.79
N GLY A 7 3.31 1.61 0.97
CA GLY A 7 2.44 2.79 0.99
C GLY A 7 3.21 4.08 1.07
N THR A 8 2.54 5.20 0.79
CA THR A 8 3.20 6.51 0.68
C THR A 8 2.54 7.62 1.53
N PRO A 9 1.23 7.90 1.38
CA PRO A 9 0.64 9.09 1.99
C PRO A 9 0.24 8.86 3.45
N GLN A 10 -0.15 9.95 4.11
CA GLN A 10 -0.70 9.95 5.46
C GLN A 10 -1.85 8.94 5.63
N PHE A 11 -2.66 8.71 4.58
CA PHE A 11 -3.76 7.75 4.59
C PHE A 11 -3.33 6.32 4.95
N ALA A 12 -2.10 5.93 4.61
CA ALA A 12 -1.57 4.59 4.90
C ALA A 12 -1.00 4.44 6.33
N VAL A 13 -0.70 5.56 7.01
CA VAL A 13 -0.03 5.57 8.32
C VAL A 13 -0.82 4.87 9.43
N PRO A 14 -2.14 5.08 9.59
CA PRO A 14 -2.90 4.41 10.65
C PRO A 14 -2.79 2.89 10.55
N THR A 15 -2.89 2.33 9.34
CA THR A 15 -2.76 0.88 9.14
C THR A 15 -1.35 0.39 9.45
N LEU A 16 -0.30 1.09 9.02
CA LEU A 16 1.08 0.72 9.37
C LEU A 16 1.29 0.70 10.89
N LYS A 17 0.82 1.73 11.60
CA LYS A 17 0.92 1.81 13.07
C LYS A 17 0.14 0.70 13.76
N HIS A 18 -1.05 0.37 13.26
CA HIS A 18 -1.86 -0.72 13.80
C HIS A 18 -1.15 -2.07 13.64
N LEU A 19 -0.59 -2.34 12.45
CA LEU A 19 0.15 -3.58 12.18
C LEU A 19 1.44 -3.66 13.02
N LEU A 20 2.16 -2.56 13.18
CA LEU A 20 3.33 -2.46 14.06
C LEU A 20 3.03 -2.78 15.53
N GLY A 21 1.84 -2.41 16.01
CA GLY A 21 1.41 -2.64 17.38
C GLY A 21 0.88 -4.05 17.66
N ASN A 22 0.83 -4.93 16.65
CA ASN A 22 0.26 -6.25 16.77
C ASN A 22 1.34 -7.34 16.65
N SER A 23 1.52 -8.13 17.71
CA SER A 23 2.53 -9.20 17.80
C SER A 23 2.35 -10.35 16.82
N ASP A 24 1.17 -10.49 16.22
CA ASP A 24 0.89 -11.51 15.21
C ASP A 24 1.58 -11.19 13.87
N PHE A 25 2.09 -9.97 13.69
CA PHE A 25 2.71 -9.49 12.46
C PHE A 25 4.18 -9.09 12.65
N GLU A 26 5.03 -9.54 11.73
CA GLU A 26 6.43 -9.13 11.64
C GLU A 26 6.63 -8.36 10.35
N ILE A 27 6.85 -7.04 10.45
CA ILE A 27 7.11 -6.20 9.27
C ILE A 27 8.59 -6.29 8.90
N LEU A 28 8.88 -7.01 7.82
CA LEU A 28 10.25 -7.23 7.33
C LEU A 28 10.86 -5.99 6.69
N ALA A 29 10.03 -5.21 6.00
CA ALA A 29 10.43 -3.97 5.32
C ALA A 29 9.20 -3.11 4.99
N VAL A 30 9.45 -1.83 4.75
CA VAL A 30 8.48 -0.87 4.24
C VAL A 30 8.89 -0.41 2.85
N ILE A 31 8.01 -0.54 1.86
CA ILE A 31 8.18 0.00 0.51
C ILE A 31 7.39 1.30 0.39
N THR A 32 8.04 2.37 -0.04
CA THR A 32 7.39 3.67 -0.28
C THR A 32 7.96 4.34 -1.53
N GLN A 33 7.29 5.38 -2.03
CA GLN A 33 7.80 6.15 -3.16
C GLN A 33 9.11 6.86 -2.78
N PRO A 34 10.04 7.06 -3.74
CA PRO A 34 11.22 7.89 -3.55
C PRO A 34 10.88 9.28 -3.00
N ASP A 35 11.79 9.85 -2.22
CA ASP A 35 11.64 11.21 -1.72
C ASP A 35 11.67 12.16 -2.91
N ARG A 36 10.65 13.02 -3.00
CA ARG A 36 10.53 13.98 -4.10
C ARG A 36 10.22 15.36 -3.54
N PRO A 37 10.65 16.43 -4.22
CA PRO A 37 10.19 17.79 -3.93
C PRO A 37 8.65 17.85 -3.87
N ARG A 38 8.11 18.42 -2.78
CA ARG A 38 6.66 18.59 -2.62
C ARG A 38 6.32 19.99 -2.09
N GLY A 39 5.09 20.41 -2.34
CA GLY A 39 4.55 21.67 -1.84
C GLY A 39 5.17 22.91 -2.49
N ARG A 40 4.77 24.08 -1.99
CA ARG A 40 5.33 25.36 -2.41
C ARG A 40 6.78 25.46 -1.92
N GLY A 41 7.71 25.74 -2.83
CA GLY A 41 9.14 25.83 -2.52
C GLY A 41 9.94 24.55 -2.75
N GLN A 42 9.30 23.44 -3.16
CA GLN A 42 9.98 22.24 -3.66
C GLN A 42 11.02 21.65 -2.70
N GLN A 43 10.79 21.73 -1.40
CA GLN A 43 11.66 21.04 -0.44
C GLN A 43 11.45 19.53 -0.52
N VAL A 44 12.55 18.80 -0.47
CA VAL A 44 12.52 17.32 -0.39
C VAL A 44 11.94 16.96 0.97
N SER A 45 10.85 16.20 0.95
CA SER A 45 10.19 15.71 2.15
C SER A 45 10.09 14.18 2.09
N LEU A 46 10.19 13.56 3.26
CA LEU A 46 9.97 12.14 3.41
C LEU A 46 8.48 11.85 3.22
N SER A 47 8.16 10.66 2.72
CA SER A 47 6.77 10.18 2.78
C SER A 47 6.34 9.94 4.23
N ALA A 48 5.07 10.15 4.55
CA ALA A 48 4.54 9.92 5.90
C ALA A 48 4.77 8.47 6.39
N VAL A 49 4.67 7.51 5.46
CA VAL A 49 4.99 6.10 5.73
C VAL A 49 6.48 5.89 6.03
N LYS A 50 7.38 6.58 5.32
CA LYS A 50 8.83 6.53 5.57
C LYS A 50 9.17 7.04 6.97
N GLU A 51 8.58 8.16 7.39
CA GLU A 51 8.83 8.72 8.72
C GLU A 51 8.49 7.72 9.83
N VAL A 52 7.33 7.05 9.72
CA VAL A 52 6.91 6.02 10.69
C VAL A 52 7.83 4.80 10.66
N ALA A 53 8.21 4.35 9.46
CA ALA A 53 9.11 3.20 9.31
C ALA A 53 10.48 3.47 9.95
N LEU A 54 11.06 4.66 9.72
CA LEU A 54 12.32 5.06 10.33
C LEU A 54 12.22 5.17 11.84
N ALA A 55 11.14 5.76 12.37
CA ALA A 55 10.91 5.84 13.82
C ALA A 55 10.79 4.46 14.48
N ALA A 56 10.31 3.46 13.74
CA ALA A 56 10.21 2.07 14.18
C ALA A 56 11.46 1.21 13.86
N ASN A 57 12.54 1.83 13.33
CA ASN A 57 13.77 1.14 12.90
C ASN A 57 13.53 0.03 11.85
N LEU A 58 12.52 0.19 11.00
CA LEU A 58 12.23 -0.75 9.92
C LEU A 58 13.09 -0.47 8.68
N PRO A 59 13.54 -1.51 7.95
CA PRO A 59 14.15 -1.33 6.64
C PRO A 59 13.20 -0.61 5.68
N VAL A 60 13.68 0.45 5.02
CA VAL A 60 12.91 1.21 4.04
C VAL A 60 13.46 0.99 2.63
N LEU A 61 12.56 0.68 1.69
CA LEU A 61 12.84 0.42 0.30
C LEU A 61 12.13 1.46 -0.58
N GLN A 62 12.87 2.13 -1.46
CA GLN A 62 12.34 3.19 -2.33
C GLN A 62 12.69 2.93 -3.79
N PRO A 63 12.20 1.84 -4.41
CA PRO A 63 12.46 1.61 -5.82
C PRO A 63 11.82 2.72 -6.66
N GLU A 64 12.57 3.28 -7.60
CA GLU A 64 12.01 4.23 -8.59
C GLU A 64 10.85 3.59 -9.36
N LYS A 65 10.98 2.29 -9.66
CA LYS A 65 9.94 1.49 -10.31
C LYS A 65 9.80 0.15 -9.59
N ILE A 66 8.62 -0.16 -9.07
CA ILE A 66 8.31 -1.46 -8.46
C ILE A 66 8.50 -2.62 -9.44
N ARG A 67 8.35 -2.34 -10.74
CA ARG A 67 8.58 -3.30 -11.83
C ARG A 67 10.06 -3.52 -12.15
N ALA A 68 11.00 -2.98 -11.40
CA ALA A 68 12.41 -3.24 -11.64
C ALA A 68 12.78 -4.67 -11.20
N PRO A 69 13.63 -5.42 -11.92
CA PRO A 69 13.96 -6.81 -11.59
C PRO A 69 14.51 -7.00 -10.17
N GLU A 70 15.28 -6.04 -9.67
CA GLU A 70 15.87 -6.06 -8.33
C GLU A 70 14.81 -6.11 -7.21
N VAL A 71 13.61 -5.57 -7.45
CA VAL A 71 12.50 -5.64 -6.50
C VAL A 71 12.03 -7.09 -6.35
N GLN A 72 11.98 -7.85 -7.45
CA GLN A 72 11.62 -9.25 -7.41
C GLN A 72 12.63 -10.05 -6.58
N THR A 73 13.92 -9.91 -6.87
CA THR A 73 15.00 -10.56 -6.12
C THR A 73 14.91 -10.26 -4.63
N LEU A 74 14.60 -9.01 -4.28
CA LEU A 74 14.46 -8.58 -2.90
C LEU A 74 13.24 -9.20 -2.22
N LEU A 75 12.08 -9.20 -2.87
CA LEU A 75 10.86 -9.82 -2.34
C LEU A 75 11.04 -11.33 -2.17
N GLU A 76 11.66 -12.01 -3.13
CA GLU A 76 11.99 -13.44 -3.04
C GLU A 76 12.95 -13.73 -1.87
N LYS A 77 13.98 -12.90 -1.68
CA LYS A 77 14.92 -13.02 -0.55
C LYS A 77 14.26 -12.79 0.80
N LEU A 78 13.37 -11.79 0.90
CA LEU A 78 12.64 -11.52 2.13
C LEU A 78 11.59 -12.59 2.42
N ALA A 79 11.05 -13.24 1.38
CA ALA A 79 10.02 -14.27 1.46
C ALA A 79 8.82 -13.87 2.36
N PRO A 80 8.15 -12.73 2.08
CA PRO A 80 6.98 -12.33 2.84
C PRO A 80 5.83 -13.31 2.62
N GLU A 81 5.03 -13.56 3.65
CA GLU A 81 3.80 -14.34 3.53
C GLU A 81 2.66 -13.52 2.91
N VAL A 82 2.64 -12.20 3.17
CA VAL A 82 1.66 -11.24 2.65
C VAL A 82 2.32 -9.89 2.39
N ILE A 83 1.81 -9.16 1.40
CA ILE A 83 2.18 -7.76 1.19
C ILE A 83 0.94 -6.89 1.34
N VAL A 84 0.93 -6.00 2.32
CA VAL A 84 -0.14 -5.03 2.52
C VAL A 84 0.22 -3.77 1.75
N ILE A 85 -0.65 -3.32 0.85
CA ILE A 85 -0.43 -2.14 0.03
C ILE A 85 -1.55 -1.12 0.20
N ILE A 86 -1.20 0.15 0.38
CA ILE A 86 -2.18 1.23 0.60
C ILE A 86 -1.66 2.50 -0.04
N ALA A 87 -2.36 2.99 -1.06
CA ALA A 87 -2.07 4.25 -1.75
C ALA A 87 -0.58 4.40 -2.15
N TYR A 88 0.01 3.35 -2.73
CA TYR A 88 1.42 3.35 -3.12
C TYR A 88 1.69 4.13 -4.42
N GLY A 89 0.78 4.06 -5.40
CA GLY A 89 0.87 4.83 -6.64
C GLY A 89 1.72 4.21 -7.75
N GLN A 90 2.07 2.92 -7.66
CA GLN A 90 2.63 2.16 -8.79
C GLN A 90 1.82 0.88 -9.03
N ILE A 91 1.70 0.52 -10.30
CA ILE A 91 1.03 -0.72 -10.73
C ILE A 91 1.95 -1.91 -10.43
N ILE A 92 1.41 -2.91 -9.75
CA ILE A 92 2.13 -4.14 -9.40
C ILE A 92 2.08 -5.10 -10.60
N PRO A 93 3.23 -5.48 -11.20
CA PRO A 93 3.24 -6.40 -12.32
C PRO A 93 2.91 -7.83 -11.85
N ALA A 94 2.24 -8.61 -12.70
CA ALA A 94 1.75 -9.95 -12.39
C ALA A 94 2.80 -10.89 -11.76
N ARG A 95 4.06 -10.81 -12.20
CA ARG A 95 5.15 -11.63 -11.66
C ARG A 95 5.44 -11.40 -10.17
N LEU A 96 5.12 -10.21 -9.63
CA LEU A 96 5.26 -9.94 -8.20
C LEU A 96 4.04 -10.39 -7.39
N LEU A 97 2.86 -10.50 -8.02
CA LEU A 97 1.62 -10.89 -7.34
C LEU A 97 1.70 -12.30 -6.76
N ALA A 98 2.46 -13.18 -7.42
CA ALA A 98 2.61 -14.58 -7.03
C ALA A 98 3.67 -14.83 -5.93
N ILE A 99 4.47 -13.83 -5.57
CA ILE A 99 5.57 -14.01 -4.60
C ILE A 99 5.04 -14.32 -3.19
N PRO A 100 4.20 -13.48 -2.57
CA PRO A 100 3.66 -13.79 -1.25
C PRO A 100 2.58 -14.88 -1.31
N ARG A 101 2.66 -15.89 -0.43
CA ARG A 101 1.70 -17.00 -0.34
C ARG A 101 0.24 -16.54 -0.21
N TYR A 102 -0.01 -15.48 0.55
CA TYR A 102 -1.34 -14.93 0.78
C TYR A 102 -1.71 -13.78 -0.16
N GLY A 103 -0.82 -13.46 -1.10
CA GLY A 103 -1.01 -12.43 -2.12
C GLY A 103 -0.72 -11.02 -1.62
N TRP A 104 -1.11 -10.06 -2.44
CA TRP A 104 -1.08 -8.64 -2.14
C TRP A 104 -2.47 -8.19 -1.68
N ILE A 105 -2.56 -7.56 -0.52
CA ILE A 105 -3.82 -7.10 0.08
C ILE A 105 -3.85 -5.58 0.05
N ASN A 106 -4.86 -5.02 -0.61
CA ASN A 106 -5.08 -3.58 -0.70
C ASN A 106 -6.18 -3.13 0.27
N LEU A 107 -5.98 -1.97 0.88
CA LEU A 107 -7.07 -1.22 1.53
C LEU A 107 -7.48 -0.07 0.61
N HIS A 108 -8.61 -0.25 -0.07
CA HIS A 108 -9.15 0.72 -1.02
C HIS A 108 -10.17 1.65 -0.35
N ALA A 109 -10.13 2.94 -0.67
CA ALA A 109 -10.94 3.96 -0.01
C ALA A 109 -12.31 4.20 -0.66
N SER A 110 -12.99 3.11 -1.02
CA SER A 110 -14.39 3.09 -1.40
C SER A 110 -15.03 1.75 -1.06
N LEU A 111 -16.36 1.69 -1.18
CA LEU A 111 -17.12 0.45 -1.24
C LEU A 111 -17.08 -0.11 -2.66
N LEU A 112 -16.08 -0.93 -2.97
CA LEU A 112 -15.97 -1.60 -4.27
C LEU A 112 -17.24 -2.42 -4.58
N PRO A 113 -17.64 -2.54 -5.85
CA PRO A 113 -16.91 -2.12 -7.06
C PRO A 113 -17.06 -0.63 -7.42
N LYS A 114 -17.74 0.19 -6.61
CA LYS A 114 -17.81 1.63 -6.86
C LYS A 114 -16.43 2.27 -6.69
N TYR A 115 -16.14 3.27 -7.53
CA TYR A 115 -14.93 4.11 -7.43
C TYR A 115 -13.61 3.32 -7.47
N ARG A 116 -13.48 2.35 -8.38
CA ARG A 116 -12.16 1.78 -8.73
C ARG A 116 -11.20 2.87 -9.22
N GLY A 117 -9.92 2.66 -9.00
CA GLY A 117 -8.86 3.53 -9.47
C GLY A 117 -8.54 4.68 -8.53
N ALA A 118 -8.03 5.77 -9.11
CA ALA A 118 -7.50 6.87 -8.34
C ALA A 118 -8.60 7.78 -7.76
N ALA A 119 -8.27 8.40 -6.61
CA ALA A 119 -9.10 9.42 -5.96
C ALA A 119 -10.56 9.00 -5.62
N PRO A 120 -10.80 7.79 -5.08
CA PRO A 120 -12.15 7.32 -4.77
C PRO A 120 -12.89 8.23 -3.78
N ILE A 121 -12.18 8.77 -2.79
CA ILE A 121 -12.73 9.72 -1.80
C ILE A 121 -13.27 10.97 -2.50
N ASN A 122 -12.49 11.54 -3.42
CA ASN A 122 -12.87 12.77 -4.13
C ASN A 122 -14.10 12.53 -5.00
N TRP A 123 -14.17 11.41 -5.71
CA TRP A 123 -15.31 11.08 -6.57
C TRP A 123 -16.58 10.78 -5.79
N ALA A 124 -16.49 10.09 -4.65
CA ALA A 124 -17.64 9.88 -3.78
C ALA A 124 -18.25 11.21 -3.32
N ILE A 125 -17.40 12.16 -2.90
CA ILE A 125 -17.84 13.51 -2.51
C ILE A 125 -18.42 14.26 -3.71
N ALA A 126 -17.72 14.28 -4.84
CA ALA A 126 -18.14 15.03 -6.03
C ALA A 126 -19.49 14.55 -6.58
N ASN A 127 -19.80 13.27 -6.45
CA ASN A 127 -21.07 12.68 -6.87
C ASN A 127 -22.18 12.80 -5.80
N GLY A 128 -21.91 13.45 -4.67
CA GLY A 128 -22.89 13.63 -3.60
C GLY A 128 -23.25 12.33 -2.88
N GLU A 129 -22.35 11.34 -2.84
CA GLU A 129 -22.58 10.13 -2.06
C GLU A 129 -22.73 10.49 -0.58
N THR A 130 -23.82 10.03 0.04
CA THR A 130 -24.06 10.24 1.48
C THR A 130 -23.38 9.19 2.35
N ARG A 131 -22.87 8.11 1.72
CA ARG A 131 -22.23 6.96 2.35
C ARG A 131 -21.07 6.50 1.47
N THR A 132 -19.92 6.23 2.07
CA THR A 132 -18.76 5.59 1.44
C THR A 132 -18.02 4.82 2.54
N GLY A 133 -16.96 4.11 2.19
CA GLY A 133 -16.28 3.26 3.16
C GLY A 133 -14.93 2.77 2.66
N LEU A 134 -14.49 1.68 3.26
CA LEU A 134 -13.24 1.02 2.95
C LEU A 134 -13.51 -0.41 2.47
N THR A 135 -12.71 -0.85 1.49
CA THR A 135 -12.69 -2.24 1.04
C THR A 135 -11.30 -2.81 1.22
N THR A 136 -11.19 -3.90 1.97
CA THR A 136 -10.02 -4.77 1.94
C THR A 136 -10.19 -5.79 0.82
N MET A 137 -9.25 -5.84 -0.10
CA MET A 137 -9.31 -6.71 -1.27
C MET A 137 -7.97 -7.38 -1.56
N ARG A 138 -8.01 -8.53 -2.23
CA ARG A 138 -6.81 -9.11 -2.85
C ARG A 138 -6.59 -8.43 -4.21
N ILE A 139 -5.34 -8.07 -4.51
CA ILE A 139 -4.97 -7.52 -5.82
C ILE A 139 -4.84 -8.65 -6.84
N ASP A 140 -5.35 -8.40 -8.04
CA ASP A 140 -5.15 -9.18 -9.25
C ASP A 140 -4.44 -8.34 -10.32
N ALA A 141 -4.45 -8.79 -11.58
CA ALA A 141 -3.80 -8.06 -12.67
C ALA A 141 -4.54 -6.77 -13.09
N GLY A 142 -5.79 -6.58 -12.67
CA GLY A 142 -6.58 -5.41 -13.02
C GLY A 142 -6.48 -4.29 -11.98
N MET A 143 -7.14 -3.17 -12.27
CA MET A 143 -7.16 -2.01 -11.38
C MET A 143 -8.35 -2.11 -10.43
N ASP A 144 -8.07 -2.45 -9.17
CA ASP A 144 -9.06 -2.63 -8.11
C ASP A 144 -10.19 -3.61 -8.50
N THR A 145 -9.85 -4.67 -9.24
CA THR A 145 -10.78 -5.70 -9.72
C THR A 145 -10.78 -6.99 -8.92
N GLY A 146 -9.73 -7.26 -8.15
CA GLY A 146 -9.59 -8.50 -7.41
C GLY A 146 -10.59 -8.67 -6.26
N ASP A 147 -10.57 -9.88 -5.67
CA ASP A 147 -11.60 -10.34 -4.74
C ASP A 147 -11.73 -9.45 -3.50
N ILE A 148 -12.96 -9.05 -3.20
CA ILE A 148 -13.32 -8.33 -1.97
C ILE A 148 -13.26 -9.31 -0.80
N LEU A 149 -12.48 -8.97 0.22
CA LEU A 149 -12.33 -9.79 1.43
C LEU A 149 -13.24 -9.30 2.55
N VAL A 150 -13.22 -8.00 2.81
CA VAL A 150 -14.00 -7.34 3.87
C VAL A 150 -14.35 -5.92 3.40
N GLN A 151 -15.56 -5.46 3.74
CA GLN A 151 -15.96 -4.06 3.57
C GLN A 151 -16.50 -3.50 4.88
N GLY A 152 -16.28 -2.20 5.08
CA GLY A 152 -16.86 -1.43 6.18
C GLY A 152 -17.19 -0.03 5.69
N GLU A 153 -18.30 0.52 6.20
CA GLU A 153 -18.71 1.91 5.97
C GLU A 153 -18.20 2.81 7.09
#